data_AF-A0A117ML71-F1
#
_entry.id   AF-A0A117ML71-F1
#
_cell.length_a   1.000
_cell.length_b   1.000
_cell.length_c   1.000
_cell.angle_alpha   90.00
_cell.angle_beta   90.00
_cell.angle_gamma   90.00
#
_symmetry.space_group_name_H-M   'P 1'
#
loop_
_entity.id
_entity.type
_entity.pdbx_description
1 polymer ?
#
loop_
_entity_poly.entity_id
_entity_poly.type
_entity_poly.pdbx_seq_one_letter_code
_entity_poly.pdbx_strand_id
1 'polypeptide(L)'
;MGSTEVIPMLSLVIVILSLSALAYFAARPAFRAAKNRKPEVDATPRSATSVPEPTTLEGALSGQLMRGEISRSHYRSVMQRLASRDDQEHPFVVPEAGDSGIAE
;
A
#
# COMPACT_ATOMS: atom_id res chain seq x y z
N MET A 1 30.92 -27.83 -9.97
CA MET A 1 31.11 -26.46 -10.47
C MET A 1 31.99 -25.71 -9.50
N GLY A 2 33.11 -25.18 -9.97
CA GLY A 2 34.10 -24.54 -9.11
C GLY A 2 33.57 -23.22 -8.54
N SER A 3 33.99 -22.88 -7.32
CA SER A 3 33.64 -21.63 -6.64
C SER A 3 33.91 -20.37 -7.48
N THR A 4 34.72 -20.48 -8.53
CA THR A 4 35.07 -19.43 -9.49
C THR A 4 33.97 -19.10 -10.51
N GLU A 5 33.00 -19.99 -10.74
CA GLU A 5 31.86 -19.74 -11.67
C GLU A 5 30.65 -19.13 -10.94
N VAL A 6 30.48 -19.48 -9.66
CA VAL A 6 29.39 -18.94 -8.84
C VAL A 6 29.60 -17.47 -8.47
N ILE A 7 30.86 -17.04 -8.28
CA ILE A 7 31.19 -15.64 -7.99
C ILE A 7 30.75 -14.68 -9.11
N PRO A 8 31.09 -14.90 -10.40
CA PRO A 8 30.64 -14.02 -11.48
C PRO A 8 29.12 -14.11 -11.70
N MET A 9 28.51 -15.27 -11.51
CA MET A 9 27.06 -15.44 -11.65
C MET A 9 26.29 -14.71 -10.54
N LEU A 10 26.74 -14.80 -9.29
CA LEU A 10 26.16 -14.07 -8.15
C LEU A 10 26.34 -12.56 -8.30
N SER A 11 27.54 -12.13 -8.73
CA SER A 11 27.84 -10.74 -9.08
C SER A 11 26.87 -10.18 -10.11
N LEU A 12 26.67 -10.90 -11.22
CA LEU A 12 25.75 -10.50 -12.29
C LEU A 12 24.32 -10.34 -11.77
N VAL A 13 23.83 -11.29 -10.98
CA VAL A 13 22.48 -11.23 -10.40
C VAL A 13 22.32 -10.01 -9.49
N ILE A 14 23.31 -9.74 -8.62
CA ILE A 14 23.29 -8.58 -7.73
C ILE A 14 23.29 -7.27 -8.54
N VAL A 15 24.06 -7.19 -9.62
CA VAL A 15 24.09 -6.02 -10.51
C VAL A 15 22.75 -5.81 -11.19
N ILE A 16 22.15 -6.85 -11.76
CA ILE A 16 20.83 -6.76 -12.42
C ILE A 16 19.75 -6.34 -11.43
N LEU A 17 19.75 -6.89 -10.21
CA LEU A 17 18.80 -6.53 -9.16
C LEU A 17 18.98 -5.07 -8.73
N SER A 18 20.22 -4.62 -8.55
CA SER A 18 20.54 -3.24 -8.16
C SER A 18 20.12 -2.25 -9.23
N LEU A 19 20.39 -2.53 -10.51
CA LEU A 19 19.97 -1.70 -11.63
C LEU A 19 18.44 -1.63 -11.75
N SER A 20 17.77 -2.77 -11.58
CA SER A 20 16.30 -2.84 -11.61
C SER A 20 15.66 -2.03 -10.47
N ALA A 21 16.22 -2.13 -9.26
CA ALA A 21 15.78 -1.35 -8.11
C ALA A 21 16.00 0.16 -8.33
N LEU A 22 17.16 0.54 -8.87
CA LEU A 22 17.48 1.94 -9.15
C LEU A 22 16.54 2.53 -10.23
N ALA A 23 16.28 1.78 -11.29
CA ALA A 23 15.32 2.16 -12.34
C ALA A 23 13.90 2.32 -11.77
N TYR A 24 13.46 1.42 -10.89
CA TYR A 24 12.16 1.51 -10.22
C TYR A 24 12.06 2.77 -9.34
N PHE A 25 13.09 3.07 -8.55
CA PHE A 25 13.12 4.28 -7.72
C PHE A 25 13.20 5.57 -8.54
N ALA A 26 13.92 5.58 -9.66
CA ALA A 26 14.01 6.73 -10.56
C ALA A 26 12.70 6.98 -11.32
N ALA A 27 11.95 5.93 -11.68
CA ALA A 27 10.65 6.05 -12.34
C ALA A 27 9.53 6.50 -11.38
N ARG A 28 9.68 6.24 -10.08
CA ARG A 28 8.70 6.60 -9.02
C ARG A 28 8.29 8.09 -9.02
N PRO A 29 9.21 9.08 -9.07
CA PRO A 29 8.84 10.49 -9.14
C PRO A 29 8.24 10.90 -10.49
N ALA A 30 8.65 10.26 -11.60
CA ALA A 30 8.09 10.54 -12.93
C ALA A 30 6.62 10.10 -13.03
N PHE A 31 6.26 8.95 -12.45
CA PHE A 31 4.85 8.52 -12.35
C PHE A 31 4.02 9.43 -11.44
N ARG A 32 4.62 9.99 -10.39
CA ARG A 32 3.94 10.98 -9.53
C ARG A 32 3.79 12.35 -10.21
N ALA A 33 4.76 12.76 -11.03
CA ALA A 33 4.70 14.01 -11.80
C ALA A 33 3.75 13.92 -13.00
N ALA A 34 3.66 12.76 -13.67
CA ALA A 34 2.71 12.52 -14.75
C ALA A 34 1.25 12.53 -14.25
N LYS A 35 0.99 12.11 -12.99
CA LYS A 35 -0.33 12.25 -12.34
C LYS A 35 -0.73 13.71 -12.08
N ASN A 36 0.23 14.64 -12.04
CA ASN A 36 0.02 16.07 -11.77
C ASN A 36 0.05 16.97 -13.01
N ARG A 37 0.36 16.43 -14.20
CA ARG A 37 0.20 17.20 -15.44
C ARG A 37 -1.27 17.20 -15.83
N LYS A 38 -1.98 18.21 -15.32
CA LYS A 38 -3.28 18.67 -15.79
C LYS A 38 -3.23 18.74 -17.33
N PRO A 39 -4.03 17.95 -18.07
CA PRO A 39 -4.10 18.15 -19.51
C PRO A 39 -4.79 19.50 -19.74
N GLU A 40 -4.13 20.33 -20.53
CA GLU A 40 -4.73 21.53 -21.10
C GLU A 40 -6.00 21.12 -21.84
N VAL A 41 -7.05 21.91 -21.60
CA VAL A 41 -8.43 21.66 -21.96
C VAL A 41 -8.56 21.46 -23.46
N ASP A 42 -9.00 20.27 -23.87
CA ASP A 42 -9.76 20.14 -25.10
C ASP A 42 -10.96 19.21 -24.89
N ALA A 43 -12.10 19.67 -25.39
CA ALA A 43 -13.42 19.29 -24.92
C ALA A 43 -13.84 17.89 -25.37
N THR A 44 -14.10 16.99 -24.41
CA THR A 44 -15.10 15.92 -24.56
C THR A 44 -15.45 15.36 -23.18
N PRO A 45 -16.73 15.29 -22.75
CA PRO A 45 -17.11 14.69 -21.49
C PRO A 45 -17.13 13.17 -21.67
N ARG A 46 -15.96 12.56 -21.86
CA ARG A 46 -15.84 11.12 -21.65
C ARG A 46 -15.74 10.96 -20.14
N SER A 47 -16.82 10.46 -19.55
CA SER A 47 -16.92 10.08 -18.15
C SER A 47 -15.70 9.25 -17.77
N ALA A 48 -14.64 9.94 -17.34
CA ALA A 48 -13.54 9.33 -16.65
C ALA A 48 -14.15 8.93 -15.33
N THR A 49 -14.51 7.66 -15.21
CA THR A 49 -14.84 7.05 -13.93
C THR A 49 -13.63 7.33 -13.05
N SER A 50 -13.72 8.39 -12.25
CA SER A 50 -12.69 8.76 -11.30
C SER A 50 -12.60 7.56 -10.37
N VAL A 51 -11.52 6.79 -10.49
CA VAL A 51 -11.25 5.75 -9.51
C VAL A 51 -11.19 6.49 -8.18
N PRO A 52 -12.11 6.21 -7.23
CA PRO A 52 -12.18 6.98 -6.00
C PRO A 52 -10.82 6.93 -5.33
N GLU A 53 -10.25 8.11 -5.05
CA GLU A 53 -9.04 8.16 -4.24
C GLU A 53 -9.39 7.64 -2.84
N PRO A 54 -8.65 6.65 -2.31
CA PRO A 54 -8.97 6.10 -1.01
C PRO A 54 -8.85 7.20 0.05
N THR A 55 -9.95 7.45 0.74
CA THR A 55 -10.03 8.42 1.85
C THR A 55 -9.52 7.84 3.16
N THR A 56 -9.34 6.53 3.22
CA THR A 56 -8.85 5.81 4.40
C THR A 56 -7.63 4.94 4.05
N LEU A 57 -6.84 4.64 5.08
CA LEU A 57 -5.63 3.82 4.95
C LEU A 57 -5.99 2.37 4.61
N GLU A 58 -7.11 1.86 5.13
CA GLU A 58 -7.66 0.55 4.84
C GLU A 58 -8.08 0.44 3.36
N GLY A 59 -8.70 1.49 2.82
CA GLY A 59 -9.07 1.59 1.42
C GLY A 59 -7.84 1.58 0.50
N ALA A 60 -6.79 2.30 0.90
CA ALA A 60 -5.54 2.32 0.15
C ALA A 60 -4.86 0.93 0.13
N LEU A 61 -4.75 0.27 1.28
CA LEU A 61 -4.18 -1.08 1.40
C LEU A 61 -4.99 -2.12 0.61
N SER A 62 -6.32 -2.03 0.67
CA SER A 62 -7.20 -2.94 -0.06
C SER A 62 -7.05 -2.76 -1.58
N GLY A 63 -6.93 -1.51 -2.03
CA GLY A 63 -6.63 -1.20 -3.44
C GLY A 63 -5.28 -1.76 -3.89
N GLN A 64 -4.23 -1.66 -3.06
CA GLN A 64 -2.91 -2.23 -3.36
C GLN A 64 -2.97 -3.77 -3.44
N LEU A 65 -3.73 -4.43 -2.57
CA LEU A 65 -3.93 -5.87 -2.61
C LEU A 65 -4.64 -6.31 -3.90
N MET A 66 -5.70 -5.58 -4.30
CA MET A 66 -6.45 -5.89 -5.52
C MET A 66 -5.62 -5.68 -6.79
N ARG A 67 -4.70 -4.71 -6.79
CA ARG A 67 -3.74 -4.50 -7.88
C ARG A 67 -2.55 -5.47 -7.86
N GLY A 68 -2.42 -6.30 -6.83
CA GLY A 68 -1.31 -7.23 -6.65
C GLY A 68 0.02 -6.55 -6.27
N GLU A 69 -0.02 -5.28 -5.84
CA GLU A 69 1.15 -4.51 -5.39
C GLU A 69 1.68 -5.01 -4.04
N ILE A 70 0.81 -5.63 -3.25
CA ILE A 70 1.15 -6.28 -1.98
C ILE A 70 0.56 -7.69 -1.92
N SER A 71 1.21 -8.58 -1.17
CA SER A 71 0.70 -9.92 -0.92
C SER A 71 -0.38 -9.91 0.16
N ARG A 72 -1.18 -10.98 0.22
CA ARG A 72 -2.18 -11.19 1.28
C ARG A 72 -1.54 -11.24 2.68
N SER A 73 -0.35 -11.82 2.80
CA SER A 73 0.38 -11.88 4.08
C SER A 73 0.82 -10.49 4.53
N HIS A 74 1.28 -9.65 3.61
CA HIS A 74 1.66 -8.27 3.90
C HIS A 74 0.46 -7.45 4.35
N TYR A 75 -0.66 -7.53 3.63
CA TYR A 75 -1.91 -6.86 4.02
C TYR A 75 -2.33 -7.21 5.45
N ARG A 76 -2.34 -8.50 5.80
CA ARG A 76 -2.69 -8.97 7.15
C ARG A 76 -1.75 -8.44 8.23
N SER A 77 -0.44 -8.50 7.98
CA SER A 77 0.55 -8.01 8.95
C SER A 77 0.39 -6.51 9.22
N VAL A 78 0.17 -5.71 8.17
CA VAL A 78 -0.05 -4.27 8.33
C VAL A 78 -1.36 -3.97 9.06
N MET A 79 -2.45 -4.67 8.71
CA MET A 79 -3.72 -4.50 9.42
C MET A 79 -3.63 -4.86 10.89
N GLN A 80 -2.91 -5.94 11.23
CA GLN A 80 -2.71 -6.32 12.62
C GLN A 80 -1.97 -5.22 13.40
N ARG A 81 -0.92 -4.63 12.82
CA ARG A 81 -0.18 -3.53 13.45
C ARG A 81 -1.05 -2.28 13.63
N LEU A 82 -1.93 -2.02 12.67
CA LEU A 82 -2.87 -0.90 12.74
C LEU A 82 -3.88 -1.11 13.87
N ALA A 83 -4.49 -2.29 13.95
CA ALA A 83 -5.41 -2.65 15.03
C ALA A 83 -4.72 -2.58 16.41
N SER A 84 -3.51 -3.12 16.55
CA SER A 84 -2.77 -3.05 17.83
C SER A 84 -2.41 -1.63 18.25
N ARG A 85 -2.31 -0.69 17.29
CA ARG A 85 -2.12 0.72 17.58
C ARG A 85 -3.43 1.38 17.96
N ASP A 86 -4.52 1.05 17.28
CA ASP A 86 -5.86 1.54 17.59
C ASP A 86 -6.30 1.11 19.00
N ASP A 87 -6.02 -0.13 19.41
CA ASP A 87 -6.26 -0.61 20.78
C ASP A 87 -5.51 0.20 21.85
N GLN A 88 -4.36 0.78 21.50
CA GLN A 88 -3.57 1.62 22.41
C GLN A 88 -4.05 3.07 22.43
N GLU A 89 -4.40 3.64 21.27
CA GLU A 89 -4.80 5.05 21.14
C GLU A 89 -6.29 5.25 21.48
N HIS A 90 -7.12 4.25 21.20
CA HIS A 90 -8.57 4.28 21.32
C HIS A 90 -9.11 2.98 21.94
N PRO A 91 -8.82 2.72 23.23
CA PRO A 91 -9.32 1.52 23.89
C PRO A 91 -10.85 1.53 23.92
N PHE A 92 -11.46 0.51 23.31
CA PHE A 92 -12.91 0.30 23.41
C PHE A 92 -13.27 -0.15 24.83
N VAL A 93 -13.93 0.72 25.58
CA VAL A 93 -14.57 0.35 26.84
C VAL A 93 -15.93 -0.24 26.51
N VAL A 94 -16.09 -1.54 26.70
CA VAL A 94 -17.41 -2.17 26.65
C VAL A 94 -18.14 -1.80 27.94
N PRO A 95 -19.31 -1.14 27.87
CA PRO A 95 -20.11 -0.89 29.07
C PRO A 95 -20.48 -2.23 29.71
N GLU A 96 -20.23 -2.38 31.00
CA GLU A 96 -20.72 -3.53 31.79
C GLU A 96 -22.23 -3.63 31.54
N ALA A 97 -22.70 -4.79 31.10
CA ALA A 97 -24.12 -5.08 30.93
C ALA A 97 -24.76 -5.15 32.33
N GLY A 98 -25.06 -3.99 32.94
CA GLY A 98 -25.43 -3.96 34.34
C GLY A 98 -26.02 -2.66 34.87
N ASP A 99 -26.39 -1.71 34.03
CA ASP A 99 -27.22 -0.56 34.46
C ASP A 99 -28.44 -0.42 33.54
N SER A 100 -29.27 -1.47 33.52
CA SER A 100 -30.67 -1.29 33.15
C SER A 100 -31.36 -0.58 34.32
N GLY A 101 -31.24 0.74 34.34
CA GLY A 101 -32.02 1.62 35.20
C GLY A 101 -33.51 1.47 34.91
N ILE A 102 -34.11 0.42 35.46
CA ILE A 102 -35.55 0.32 35.66
C ILE A 102 -35.77 0.82 37.09
N ALA A 103 -35.87 2.14 37.23
CA ALA A 103 -36.30 2.76 38.48
C ALA A 103 -37.82 2.58 38.59
N GLU A 104 -38.23 1.92 39.69
CA GLU A 104 -39.60 1.74 40.15
C GLU A 104 -40.26 3.05 40.59
#